data_AF-A0A6G1I644-F1
#
_entry.id   AF-A0A6G1I644-F1
#
_cell.length_a   1.000
_cell.length_b   1.000
_cell.length_c   1.000
_cell.angle_alpha   90.00
_cell.angle_beta   90.00
_cell.angle_gamma   90.00
#
_symmetry.space_group_name_H-M   'P 1'
#
loop_
_entity.id
_entity.type
_entity.pdbx_description
1 polymer ?
#
loop_
_entity_poly.entity_id
_entity_poly.type
_entity_poly.pdbx_seq_one_letter_code
_entity_poly.pdbx_strand_id
1 'polypeptide(L)'
;MPPAKRVQTRGHFCASSGLSPPSSPVAGETTTPASTSSVGQTSSLPLAPQRATNSGPTRRLRHEEYTIGWICALPMELAAAQEMLDEEHQSLPQNAADSNVYVLGRLGGHNVVIACLPVGQMGTNAAASVAAQMQLTFNSVRLGLMVGIGGGVPSTADVRLGDVVVSHPFKDHGGVVQYDFGKTTSDKFERTGSLNSPPQVFLKAMASLKANNLRERVGFLHSLLKLAQYPRFARDKAGPDDLYHDTYNHEGGPDDCQKCRKEYVVRRQPRGEDVVVHYGTIASGNQVMRDAKERDKVSTKLGGVLCFEMEAAGLMNSFPCLVVRGICDYSDSHKNKSWQPYAAGTAAAYAKELLLLVPPAKV
;
A
#
# COMPACT_ATOMS: atom_id res chain seq x y z
N MET A 1 -69.55 16.75 -4.93
CA MET A 1 -70.11 17.00 -3.59
C MET A 1 -68.97 17.31 -2.62
N PRO A 2 -68.92 18.52 -2.03
CA PRO A 2 -67.96 18.98 -0.99
C PRO A 2 -68.43 18.56 0.43
N PRO A 3 -67.79 18.89 1.59
CA PRO A 3 -66.83 19.97 1.95
C PRO A 3 -65.54 19.47 2.68
N ALA A 4 -64.40 20.18 2.79
CA ALA A 4 -63.98 21.55 3.19
C ALA A 4 -63.95 21.85 4.71
N LYS A 5 -62.76 22.32 5.19
CA LYS A 5 -62.39 23.10 6.42
C LYS A 5 -61.30 22.41 7.29
N ARG A 6 -60.29 23.08 7.89
CA ARG A 6 -59.81 24.47 7.93
C ARG A 6 -58.40 24.50 8.59
N VAL A 7 -57.63 25.52 8.24
CA VAL A 7 -56.29 25.93 8.73
C VAL A 7 -56.34 26.49 10.16
N GLN A 8 -55.25 26.32 10.94
CA GLN A 8 -54.78 27.39 11.84
C GLN A 8 -53.27 27.40 12.05
N THR A 9 -52.69 28.57 11.82
CA THR A 9 -51.30 28.99 11.98
C THR A 9 -51.01 29.49 13.40
N ARG A 10 -49.75 29.40 13.84
CA ARG A 10 -49.11 30.37 14.76
C ARG A 10 -47.59 30.22 14.67
N GLY A 11 -46.93 31.23 14.10
CA GLY A 11 -45.53 31.53 14.38
C GLY A 11 -45.43 32.56 15.49
N HIS A 12 -44.34 32.57 16.25
CA HIS A 12 -43.83 33.72 17.00
C HIS A 12 -42.30 33.65 17.10
N PHE A 13 -41.74 34.85 17.19
CA PHE A 13 -40.37 35.34 16.95
C PHE A 13 -39.50 35.36 18.22
N CYS A 14 -38.16 35.37 18.05
CA CYS A 14 -37.09 35.93 18.93
C CYS A 14 -36.96 35.41 20.39
N ALA A 15 -35.81 35.34 21.07
CA ALA A 15 -34.56 36.08 21.03
C ALA A 15 -33.41 35.31 21.74
N SER A 16 -32.20 35.82 21.54
CA SER A 16 -30.86 35.48 22.06
C SER A 16 -30.64 35.53 23.58
N SER A 17 -29.73 34.68 24.07
CA SER A 17 -28.72 34.89 25.15
C SER A 17 -28.03 33.53 25.37
N GLY A 18 -26.71 33.33 25.25
CA GLY A 18 -25.62 34.03 25.91
C GLY A 18 -25.35 33.36 27.25
N LEU A 19 -24.30 32.53 27.37
CA LEU A 19 -23.39 32.41 28.53
C LEU A 19 -22.37 31.26 28.37
N SER A 20 -21.11 31.62 28.59
CA SER A 20 -19.86 30.85 28.56
C SER A 20 -19.74 29.84 29.72
N PRO A 21 -18.76 28.89 29.68
CA PRO A 21 -18.56 27.92 30.74
C PRO A 21 -17.68 28.48 31.88
N PRO A 22 -17.77 27.95 33.11
CA PRO A 22 -16.86 28.34 34.17
C PRO A 22 -15.55 27.53 34.14
N SER A 23 -14.49 28.27 34.42
CA SER A 23 -13.10 27.87 34.62
C SER A 23 -12.81 27.44 36.08
N SER A 24 -11.96 26.42 36.20
CA SER A 24 -10.92 26.09 37.21
C SER A 24 -11.17 26.27 38.74
N PRO A 25 -10.47 25.50 39.59
CA PRO A 25 -9.20 26.03 40.09
C PRO A 25 -8.05 25.02 40.26
N VAL A 26 -6.86 25.63 40.31
CA VAL A 26 -5.51 25.12 40.58
C VAL A 26 -5.26 25.03 42.09
N ALA A 27 -4.44 24.07 42.56
CA ALA A 27 -3.29 24.29 43.47
C ALA A 27 -2.76 22.97 44.05
N GLY A 28 -1.42 22.86 44.16
CA GLY A 28 -0.78 21.89 45.05
C GLY A 28 0.63 21.46 44.66
N GLU A 29 1.61 22.35 44.79
CA GLU A 29 3.03 22.00 44.86
C GLU A 29 3.31 21.13 46.11
N THR A 30 4.23 20.16 46.00
CA THR A 30 5.15 19.83 47.12
C THR A 30 6.37 19.02 46.64
N THR A 31 7.50 19.72 46.61
CA THR A 31 8.86 19.34 47.05
C THR A 31 9.33 17.87 47.03
N THR A 32 10.47 17.70 46.35
CA THR A 32 11.46 16.61 46.45
C THR A 32 12.05 16.44 47.86
N PRO A 33 12.68 15.26 48.10
CA PRO A 33 14.07 15.29 48.55
C PRO A 33 14.99 14.34 47.77
N ALA A 34 16.25 14.75 47.69
CA ALA A 34 17.35 14.03 47.08
C ALA A 34 17.91 12.93 48.00
N SER A 35 18.44 11.84 47.43
CA SER A 35 19.67 11.21 47.96
C SER A 35 20.33 10.25 46.96
N THR A 36 21.62 10.54 46.75
CA THR A 36 22.78 9.65 46.59
C THR A 36 22.92 8.71 45.39
N SER A 37 23.91 9.10 44.58
CA SER A 37 24.78 8.37 43.66
C SER A 37 25.02 6.87 43.89
N SER A 38 24.96 6.10 42.80
CA SER A 38 25.95 5.06 42.51
C SER A 38 26.24 5.02 41.01
N VAL A 39 27.53 5.07 40.69
CA VAL A 39 28.10 5.00 39.34
C VAL A 39 28.15 3.54 38.92
N GLY A 40 27.62 3.21 37.74
CA GLY A 40 27.58 1.84 37.24
C GLY A 40 27.44 1.76 35.72
N GLN A 41 28.59 1.81 35.03
CA GLN A 41 28.90 1.19 33.73
C GLN A 41 27.91 1.39 32.56
N THR A 42 28.25 2.33 31.67
CA THR A 42 27.75 2.36 30.30
C THR A 42 28.35 1.20 29.51
N SER A 43 27.59 0.14 29.28
CA SER A 43 27.90 -0.88 28.29
C SER A 43 27.70 -0.29 26.90
N SER A 44 28.79 0.10 26.24
CA SER A 44 28.79 0.46 24.83
C SER A 44 28.32 -0.72 23.99
N LEU A 45 27.13 -0.61 23.39
CA LEU A 45 26.68 -1.53 22.35
C LEU A 45 27.67 -1.47 21.16
N PRO A 46 28.03 -2.60 20.53
CA PRO A 46 28.94 -2.58 19.39
C PRO A 46 28.28 -1.80 18.24
N LEU A 47 29.02 -0.84 17.66
CA LEU A 47 28.64 -0.22 16.40
C LEU A 47 28.41 -1.33 15.36
N ALA A 48 27.25 -1.28 14.70
CA ALA A 48 27.01 -2.07 13.49
C ALA A 48 28.12 -1.78 12.46
N PRO A 49 28.52 -2.77 11.65
CA PRO A 49 29.59 -2.57 10.67
C PRO A 49 29.18 -1.48 9.68
N GLN A 50 29.95 -0.40 9.61
CA GLN A 50 29.84 0.57 8.54
C GLN A 50 30.19 -0.15 7.22
N ARG A 51 29.21 -0.27 6.33
CA ARG A 51 29.40 -0.81 5.00
C ARG A 51 30.33 0.14 4.24
N ALA A 52 31.42 -0.38 3.69
CA ALA A 52 32.23 0.35 2.72
C ALA A 52 31.33 0.71 1.53
N THR A 53 30.97 1.98 1.40
CA THR A 53 30.35 2.51 0.19
C THR A 53 31.41 2.46 -0.89
N ASN A 54 31.28 1.54 -1.84
CA ASN A 54 32.06 1.58 -3.06
C ASN A 54 31.52 2.73 -3.93
N SER A 55 31.77 3.97 -3.51
CA SER A 55 31.24 5.19 -4.12
C SER A 55 32.17 5.63 -5.26
N GLY A 56 32.03 4.97 -6.40
CA GLY A 56 32.32 5.65 -7.67
C GLY A 56 31.40 6.87 -7.82
N PRO A 57 31.73 7.84 -8.69
CA PRO A 57 30.85 8.99 -8.92
C PRO A 57 29.48 8.49 -9.38
N THR A 58 28.44 8.77 -8.59
CA THR A 58 27.06 8.41 -8.92
C THR A 58 26.66 9.08 -10.24
N ARG A 59 26.08 8.31 -11.15
CA ARG A 59 25.71 8.78 -12.49
C ARG A 59 24.64 9.86 -12.40
N ARG A 60 24.82 10.96 -13.13
CA ARG A 60 23.81 12.03 -13.27
C ARG A 60 23.26 12.02 -14.69
N LEU A 61 21.94 11.92 -14.81
CA LEU A 61 21.21 11.92 -16.08
C LEU A 61 20.37 13.18 -16.23
N ARG A 62 19.67 13.31 -17.36
CA ARG A 62 18.64 14.34 -17.56
C ARG A 62 17.25 13.77 -17.27
N HIS A 63 16.28 14.66 -17.05
CA HIS A 63 14.89 14.26 -16.75
C HIS A 63 14.28 13.42 -17.88
N GLU A 64 14.62 13.72 -19.14
CA GLU A 64 14.07 13.05 -20.33
C GLU A 64 14.61 11.62 -20.51
N GLU A 65 15.61 11.22 -19.73
CA GLU A 65 16.21 9.88 -19.81
C GLU A 65 15.47 8.86 -18.94
N TYR A 66 14.54 9.30 -18.08
CA TYR A 66 13.74 8.42 -17.24
C TYR A 66 12.40 8.10 -17.90
N THR A 67 12.05 6.82 -17.92
CA THR A 67 10.93 6.32 -18.73
C THR A 67 9.92 5.49 -17.94
N ILE A 68 10.33 4.99 -16.76
CA ILE A 68 9.48 4.29 -15.80
C ILE A 68 9.28 5.16 -14.55
N GLY A 69 8.03 5.34 -14.15
CA GLY A 69 7.68 5.86 -12.84
C GLY A 69 7.27 4.76 -11.89
N TRP A 70 7.70 4.82 -10.63
CA TRP A 70 7.35 3.88 -9.58
C TRP A 70 6.81 4.67 -8.38
N ILE A 71 5.55 4.46 -8.03
CA ILE A 71 4.90 5.16 -6.91
C ILE A 71 4.71 4.19 -5.75
N CYS A 72 5.14 4.64 -4.57
CA CYS A 72 4.96 3.98 -3.29
C CYS A 72 4.01 4.81 -2.42
N ALA A 73 3.24 4.16 -1.54
CA ALA A 73 2.37 4.83 -0.58
C ALA A 73 3.05 5.11 0.76
N LEU A 74 3.96 4.23 1.18
CA LEU A 74 4.58 4.26 2.50
C LEU A 74 6.12 4.28 2.44
N PRO A 75 6.81 4.86 3.43
CA PRO A 75 8.27 4.89 3.46
C PRO A 75 8.94 3.52 3.41
N MET A 76 8.33 2.48 3.96
CA MET A 76 8.88 1.13 3.89
C MET A 76 8.77 0.50 2.49
N GLU A 77 7.77 0.92 1.71
CA GLU A 77 7.63 0.52 0.31
C GLU A 77 8.66 1.24 -0.55
N LEU A 78 8.91 2.53 -0.28
CA LEU A 78 10.01 3.28 -0.89
C LEU A 78 11.36 2.61 -0.60
N ALA A 79 11.63 2.27 0.66
CA ALA A 79 12.87 1.59 1.03
C ALA A 79 13.03 0.24 0.32
N ALA A 80 11.96 -0.55 0.21
CA ALA A 80 11.98 -1.80 -0.55
C ALA A 80 12.27 -1.56 -2.04
N ALA A 81 11.65 -0.53 -2.63
CA ALA A 81 11.84 -0.16 -4.04
C ALA A 81 13.28 0.31 -4.33
N GLN A 82 13.89 1.10 -3.44
CA GLN A 82 15.28 1.52 -3.56
C GLN A 82 16.24 0.32 -3.59
N GLU A 83 16.01 -0.67 -2.73
CA GLU A 83 16.81 -1.89 -2.72
C GLU A 83 16.65 -2.73 -3.99
N MET A 84 15.62 -2.50 -4.80
CA MET A 84 15.48 -3.17 -6.10
C MET A 84 16.32 -2.53 -7.21
N LEU A 85 16.80 -1.30 -7.03
CA LEU A 85 17.66 -0.65 -8.01
C LEU A 85 18.99 -1.38 -8.14
N ASP A 86 19.48 -1.45 -9.39
CA ASP A 86 20.83 -1.93 -9.70
C ASP A 86 21.85 -0.82 -9.44
N GLU A 87 21.44 0.45 -9.60
CA GLU A 87 22.23 1.65 -9.39
C GLU A 87 21.32 2.80 -8.94
N GLU A 88 21.72 3.56 -7.92
CA GLU A 88 21.11 4.86 -7.58
C GLU A 88 21.83 5.99 -8.33
N HIS A 89 21.06 6.89 -8.95
CA HIS A 89 21.56 8.06 -9.66
C HIS A 89 21.53 9.31 -8.76
N GLN A 90 22.27 10.34 -9.14
CA GLN A 90 22.20 11.64 -8.47
C GLN A 90 20.83 12.29 -8.65
N SER A 91 20.34 12.94 -7.59
CA SER A 91 19.15 13.79 -7.66
C SER A 91 19.31 14.89 -8.70
N LEU A 92 18.19 15.26 -9.32
CA LEU A 92 18.15 16.35 -10.29
C LEU A 92 17.50 17.60 -9.68
N PRO A 93 17.83 18.80 -10.19
CA PRO A 93 17.15 20.03 -9.77
C PRO A 93 15.66 19.92 -10.08
N GLN A 94 14.82 20.14 -9.08
CA GLN A 94 13.36 20.12 -9.23
C GLN A 94 12.80 21.52 -9.44
N ASN A 95 11.69 21.58 -10.18
CA ASN A 95 10.88 22.79 -10.29
C ASN A 95 10.24 23.09 -8.93
N ALA A 96 10.21 24.35 -8.49
CA ALA A 96 9.56 24.76 -7.24
C ALA A 96 8.06 24.44 -7.17
N ALA A 97 7.40 24.24 -8.33
CA ALA A 97 6.01 23.81 -8.41
C ALA A 97 5.82 22.28 -8.22
N ASP A 98 6.91 21.51 -8.27
CA ASP A 98 6.90 20.07 -7.98
C ASP A 98 7.35 19.83 -6.53
N SER A 99 6.39 19.35 -5.74
CA SER A 99 6.54 19.09 -4.31
C SER A 99 6.98 17.66 -3.99
N ASN A 100 7.10 16.79 -5.00
CA ASN A 100 7.57 15.43 -4.80
C ASN A 100 9.03 15.41 -4.36
N VAL A 101 9.46 14.31 -3.74
CA VAL A 101 10.87 13.98 -3.55
C VAL A 101 11.13 12.69 -4.30
N TYR A 102 12.09 12.72 -5.22
CA TYR A 102 12.40 11.57 -6.08
C TYR A 102 13.66 10.85 -5.67
N VAL A 103 13.60 9.52 -5.73
CA VAL A 103 14.77 8.67 -5.86
C VAL A 103 14.90 8.28 -7.33
N LEU A 104 16.12 8.40 -7.84
CA LEU A 104 16.42 8.13 -9.24
C LEU A 104 17.38 6.97 -9.34
N GLY A 105 17.19 6.09 -10.32
CA GLY A 105 18.10 4.97 -10.48
C GLY A 105 17.90 4.18 -11.76
N ARG A 106 18.58 3.05 -11.82
CA ARG A 106 18.52 2.08 -12.92
C ARG A 106 18.04 0.74 -12.40
N LEU A 107 17.17 0.09 -13.16
CA LEU A 107 16.70 -1.27 -12.91
C LEU A 107 16.49 -1.99 -14.23
N GLY A 108 17.20 -3.09 -14.48
CA GLY A 108 16.97 -3.96 -15.63
C GLY A 108 17.18 -3.27 -16.98
N GLY A 109 18.05 -2.26 -17.03
CA GLY A 109 18.28 -1.46 -18.23
C GLY A 109 17.35 -0.25 -18.38
N HIS A 110 16.36 -0.08 -17.50
CA HIS A 110 15.47 1.08 -17.47
C HIS A 110 15.97 2.12 -16.48
N ASN A 111 15.78 3.41 -16.80
CA ASN A 111 15.96 4.49 -15.84
C ASN A 111 14.60 4.74 -15.16
N VAL A 112 14.58 4.61 -13.83
CA VAL A 112 13.37 4.61 -13.00
C VAL A 112 13.36 5.85 -12.10
N VAL A 113 12.20 6.51 -12.03
CA VAL A 113 11.88 7.55 -11.04
C VAL A 113 10.99 6.94 -9.99
N ILE A 114 11.40 6.98 -8.72
CA ILE A 114 10.59 6.51 -7.59
C ILE A 114 10.12 7.72 -6.80
N ALA A 115 8.82 7.78 -6.50
CA ALA A 115 8.25 8.74 -5.57
C ALA A 115 7.43 8.03 -4.49
N CYS A 116 7.40 8.61 -3.30
CA CYS A 116 6.52 8.17 -2.23
C CYS A 116 5.44 9.23 -2.00
N LEU A 117 4.23 8.81 -1.64
CA LEU A 117 3.19 9.72 -1.16
C LEU A 117 3.68 10.53 0.06
N PRO A 118 3.16 11.75 0.27
CA PRO A 118 3.44 12.51 1.47
C PRO A 118 3.02 11.73 2.72
N VAL A 119 3.85 11.80 3.77
CA VAL A 119 3.58 11.10 5.04
C VAL A 119 2.23 11.54 5.60
N GLY A 120 1.38 10.55 5.92
CA GLY A 120 0.04 10.78 6.45
C GLY A 120 -1.02 11.10 5.39
N GLN A 121 -0.65 11.19 4.11
CA GLN A 121 -1.57 11.45 3.00
C GLN A 121 -1.62 10.24 2.06
N MET A 122 -2.44 9.25 2.42
CA MET A 122 -2.76 8.11 1.57
C MET A 122 -4.01 8.39 0.73
N GLY A 123 -4.33 7.48 -0.20
CA GLY A 123 -5.55 7.58 -0.99
C GLY A 123 -5.31 8.00 -2.44
N THR A 124 -6.39 7.93 -3.22
CA THR A 124 -6.39 8.15 -4.67
C THR A 124 -5.92 9.55 -5.05
N ASN A 125 -6.25 10.56 -4.26
CA ASN A 125 -5.95 11.96 -4.57
C ASN A 125 -4.46 12.27 -4.43
N ALA A 126 -3.84 11.77 -3.36
CA ALA A 126 -2.41 11.93 -3.16
C ALA A 126 -1.63 11.20 -4.26
N ALA A 127 -2.05 9.97 -4.61
CA ALA A 127 -1.44 9.20 -5.70
C ALA A 127 -1.54 9.92 -7.04
N ALA A 128 -2.73 10.43 -7.40
CA ALA A 128 -2.92 11.19 -8.63
C ALA A 128 -2.04 12.45 -8.68
N SER A 129 -1.90 13.18 -7.57
CA SER A 129 -1.07 14.39 -7.50
C SER A 129 0.41 14.09 -7.67
N VAL A 130 0.92 13.06 -7.00
CA VAL A 130 2.31 12.60 -7.14
C VAL A 130 2.59 12.17 -8.59
N ALA A 131 1.70 11.37 -9.19
CA ALA A 131 1.84 10.91 -10.56
C ALA A 131 1.83 12.06 -11.58
N ALA A 132 0.90 13.01 -11.44
CA ALA A 132 0.80 14.15 -12.34
C ALA A 132 2.06 15.03 -12.30
N GLN A 133 2.56 15.34 -11.09
CA GLN A 133 3.81 16.09 -10.93
C GLN A 133 5.02 15.31 -11.50
N MET A 134 5.08 14.00 -11.27
CA MET A 134 6.13 13.14 -11.86
C MET A 134 6.12 13.18 -13.39
N GLN A 135 4.96 13.08 -14.03
CA GLN A 135 4.85 13.12 -15.49
C GLN A 135 5.21 14.50 -16.07
N LEU A 136 4.96 15.58 -15.33
CA LEU A 136 5.34 16.93 -15.73
C LEU A 136 6.85 17.15 -15.63
N THR A 137 7.48 16.66 -14.56
CA THR A 137 8.93 16.80 -14.33
C THR A 137 9.74 15.84 -15.19
N PHE A 138 9.29 14.59 -15.34
CA PHE A 138 9.92 13.55 -16.16
C PHE A 138 9.05 13.26 -17.37
N ASN A 139 9.14 14.15 -18.35
CA ASN A 139 8.30 14.16 -19.55
C ASN A 139 8.43 12.91 -20.44
N SER A 140 9.39 12.01 -20.20
CA SER A 140 9.57 10.74 -20.90
C SER A 140 8.97 9.55 -20.16
N VAL A 141 8.47 9.74 -18.93
CA VAL A 141 7.76 8.68 -18.20
C VAL A 141 6.45 8.36 -18.92
N ARG A 142 6.32 7.11 -19.38
CA ARG A 142 5.13 6.62 -20.11
C ARG A 142 4.49 5.41 -19.47
N LEU A 143 5.26 4.68 -18.65
CA LEU A 143 4.79 3.51 -17.93
C LEU A 143 5.01 3.71 -16.43
N GLY A 144 4.04 3.24 -15.66
CA GLY A 144 4.02 3.34 -14.22
C GLY A 144 3.98 2.00 -13.51
N LEU A 145 4.45 1.98 -12.27
CA LEU A 145 4.18 0.93 -11.30
C LEU A 145 3.59 1.58 -10.05
N MET A 146 2.50 1.03 -9.54
CA MET A 146 2.03 1.29 -8.17
C MET A 146 2.36 0.06 -7.34
N VAL A 147 3.40 0.15 -6.52
CA VAL A 147 3.91 -0.99 -5.75
C VAL A 147 3.84 -0.66 -4.27
N GLY A 148 3.23 -1.54 -3.51
CA GLY A 148 3.12 -1.38 -2.07
C GLY A 148 2.45 -2.56 -1.41
N ILE A 149 1.88 -2.33 -0.24
CA ILE A 149 1.14 -3.34 0.50
C ILE A 149 -0.36 -3.24 0.24
N GLY A 150 -1.07 -4.34 0.48
CA GLY A 150 -2.52 -4.39 0.49
C GLY A 150 -3.03 -5.49 1.41
N GLY A 151 -4.34 -5.51 1.65
CA GLY A 151 -4.98 -6.55 2.45
C GLY A 151 -5.58 -7.64 1.56
N GLY A 152 -5.20 -8.89 1.78
CA GLY A 152 -5.65 -10.04 0.99
C GLY A 152 -7.10 -10.41 1.27
N VAL A 153 -7.74 -11.05 0.30
CA VAL A 153 -9.10 -11.59 0.43
C VAL A 153 -9.04 -13.11 0.50
N PRO A 154 -9.38 -13.72 1.66
CA PRO A 154 -9.49 -15.16 1.77
C PRO A 154 -10.51 -15.72 0.77
N SER A 155 -10.09 -16.69 -0.04
CA SER A 155 -10.93 -17.33 -1.06
C SER A 155 -10.32 -18.67 -1.47
N THR A 156 -10.88 -19.33 -2.48
CA THR A 156 -10.29 -20.54 -3.07
C THR A 156 -8.93 -20.31 -3.73
N ALA A 157 -8.54 -19.05 -4.00
CA ALA A 157 -7.19 -18.71 -4.43
C ALA A 157 -6.14 -18.86 -3.32
N ASP A 158 -6.57 -18.96 -2.05
CA ASP A 158 -5.70 -19.11 -0.87
C ASP A 158 -4.59 -18.04 -0.81
N VAL A 159 -4.99 -16.78 -0.94
CA VAL A 159 -4.11 -15.62 -0.74
C VAL A 159 -3.66 -15.59 0.72
N ARG A 160 -2.35 -15.52 0.97
CA ARG A 160 -1.78 -15.50 2.33
C ARG A 160 -0.88 -14.31 2.60
N LEU A 161 -0.54 -14.08 3.87
CA LEU A 161 0.37 -13.00 4.23
C LEU A 161 1.76 -13.24 3.59
N GLY A 162 2.35 -12.17 3.04
CA GLY A 162 3.59 -12.21 2.27
C GLY A 162 3.43 -12.54 0.78
N ASP A 163 2.29 -13.07 0.35
CA ASP A 163 2.00 -13.28 -1.07
C ASP A 163 1.94 -11.95 -1.83
N VAL A 164 2.01 -12.04 -3.16
CA VAL A 164 1.89 -10.89 -4.05
C VAL A 164 0.61 -11.02 -4.86
N VAL A 165 -0.22 -9.98 -4.87
CA VAL A 165 -1.36 -9.83 -5.79
C VAL A 165 -1.01 -8.80 -6.85
N VAL A 166 -1.20 -9.16 -8.12
CA VAL A 166 -0.88 -8.33 -9.27
C VAL A 166 -2.16 -8.04 -10.06
N SER A 167 -2.41 -6.77 -10.39
CA SER A 167 -3.60 -6.39 -11.14
C SER A 167 -3.61 -7.06 -12.51
N HIS A 168 -4.67 -7.81 -12.78
CA HIS A 168 -4.84 -8.59 -14.00
C HIS A 168 -6.25 -8.38 -14.56
N PRO A 169 -6.40 -8.00 -15.85
CA PRO A 169 -7.72 -7.89 -16.46
C PRO A 169 -8.51 -9.21 -16.29
N PHE A 170 -9.69 -9.14 -15.70
CA PHE A 170 -10.51 -10.30 -15.42
C PHE A 170 -11.99 -9.95 -15.57
N LYS A 171 -12.71 -10.76 -16.36
CA LYS A 171 -14.11 -10.53 -16.73
C LYS A 171 -14.33 -9.10 -17.24
N ASP A 172 -15.12 -8.31 -16.53
CA ASP A 172 -15.53 -6.94 -16.84
C ASP A 172 -14.64 -5.87 -16.19
N HIS A 173 -13.49 -6.26 -15.62
CA HIS A 173 -12.59 -5.36 -14.91
C HIS A 173 -11.21 -5.31 -15.56
N GLY A 174 -10.64 -4.11 -15.66
CA GLY A 174 -9.27 -3.89 -16.17
C GLY A 174 -8.16 -4.45 -15.26
N GLY A 175 -8.51 -5.01 -14.10
CA GLY A 175 -7.60 -5.53 -13.08
C GLY A 175 -7.59 -4.70 -11.79
N VAL A 176 -8.16 -3.50 -11.82
CA VAL A 176 -8.47 -2.68 -10.64
C VAL A 176 -9.91 -2.20 -10.74
N VAL A 177 -10.61 -2.15 -9.62
CA VAL A 177 -11.95 -1.57 -9.51
C VAL A 177 -11.98 -0.57 -8.37
N GLN A 178 -12.45 0.65 -8.64
CA GLN A 178 -12.75 1.59 -7.56
C GLN A 178 -14.08 1.19 -6.89
N TYR A 179 -14.01 0.56 -5.71
CA TYR A 179 -15.18 -0.07 -5.10
C TYR A 179 -16.10 0.94 -4.39
N ASP A 180 -15.58 2.12 -4.05
CA ASP A 180 -16.28 3.18 -3.33
C ASP A 180 -16.75 4.34 -4.23
N PHE A 181 -16.59 4.22 -5.56
CA PHE A 181 -17.05 5.23 -6.51
C PHE A 181 -18.38 4.86 -7.16
N GLY A 182 -19.38 5.73 -6.98
CA GLY A 182 -20.73 5.42 -7.39
C GLY A 182 -21.75 6.43 -6.88
N LYS A 183 -23.01 6.03 -6.98
CA LYS A 183 -24.17 6.81 -6.55
C LYS A 183 -24.82 6.13 -5.36
N THR A 184 -25.06 6.89 -4.30
CA THR A 184 -25.94 6.44 -3.21
C THR A 184 -27.38 6.76 -3.58
N THR A 185 -28.23 5.74 -3.65
CA THR A 185 -29.69 5.88 -3.81
C THR A 185 -30.38 5.65 -2.46
N SER A 186 -31.71 5.77 -2.41
CA SER A 186 -32.48 5.54 -1.17
C SER A 186 -32.24 4.15 -0.56
N ASP A 187 -31.93 3.16 -1.40
CA ASP A 187 -31.94 1.75 -1.01
C ASP A 187 -30.54 1.10 -1.06
N LYS A 188 -29.62 1.65 -1.87
CA LYS A 188 -28.32 1.01 -2.11
C LYS A 188 -27.27 1.97 -2.68
N PHE A 189 -26.02 1.52 -2.59
CA PHE A 189 -24.92 2.08 -3.36
C PHE A 189 -24.80 1.39 -4.72
N GLU A 190 -24.78 2.17 -5.80
CA GLU A 190 -24.57 1.71 -7.17
C GLU A 190 -23.19 2.16 -7.67
N ARG A 191 -22.27 1.22 -7.81
CA ARG A 191 -20.93 1.50 -8.36
C ARG A 191 -21.05 1.97 -9.81
N THR A 192 -20.29 3.01 -10.17
CA THR A 192 -20.22 3.52 -11.55
C THR A 192 -18.77 3.63 -12.01
N GLY A 193 -18.59 3.92 -13.30
CA GLY A 193 -17.27 4.10 -13.90
C GLY A 193 -16.50 2.80 -14.15
N SER A 194 -15.40 2.96 -14.87
CA SER A 194 -14.45 1.92 -15.21
C SER A 194 -13.03 2.46 -15.12
N LEU A 195 -12.10 1.57 -14.82
CA LEU A 195 -10.67 1.85 -14.81
C LEU A 195 -10.02 1.11 -15.97
N ASN A 196 -8.99 1.73 -16.56
CA ASN A 196 -8.20 1.12 -17.63
C ASN A 196 -7.49 -0.16 -17.17
N SER A 197 -7.05 -0.95 -18.15
CA SER A 197 -6.16 -2.10 -17.91
C SER A 197 -4.69 -1.68 -17.88
N PRO A 198 -3.81 -2.46 -17.23
CA PRO A 198 -2.38 -2.24 -17.30
C PRO A 198 -1.85 -2.19 -18.75
N PRO A 199 -0.79 -1.40 -19.02
CA PRO A 199 -0.12 -1.38 -20.32
C PRO A 199 0.20 -2.77 -20.88
N GLN A 200 0.00 -2.94 -22.19
CA GLN A 200 0.20 -4.22 -22.89
C GLN A 200 1.59 -4.83 -22.69
N VAL A 201 2.62 -3.98 -22.56
CA VAL A 201 3.99 -4.43 -22.30
C VAL A 201 4.12 -5.15 -20.95
N PHE A 202 3.44 -4.66 -19.91
CA PHE A 202 3.41 -5.34 -18.61
C PHE A 202 2.61 -6.64 -18.67
N LEU A 203 1.50 -6.68 -19.41
CA LEU A 203 0.72 -7.92 -19.59
C LEU A 203 1.53 -9.00 -20.32
N LYS A 204 2.36 -8.63 -21.30
CA LYS A 204 3.28 -9.56 -22.00
C LYS A 204 4.44 -10.02 -21.12
N ALA A 205 5.04 -9.11 -20.36
CA ALA A 205 6.07 -9.45 -19.38
C ALA A 205 5.51 -10.41 -18.30
N MET A 206 4.30 -10.14 -17.82
CA MET A 206 3.58 -11.00 -16.89
C MET A 206 3.36 -12.42 -17.45
N ALA A 207 2.96 -12.56 -18.72
CA ALA A 207 2.82 -13.87 -19.35
C ALA A 207 4.15 -14.65 -19.36
N SER A 208 5.26 -13.96 -19.63
CA SER A 208 6.61 -14.55 -19.60
C SER A 208 7.01 -14.97 -18.19
N LEU A 209 6.70 -14.14 -17.18
CA LEU A 209 6.97 -14.45 -15.78
C LEU A 209 6.15 -15.66 -15.29
N LYS A 210 4.86 -15.73 -15.66
CA LYS A 210 4.02 -16.92 -15.41
C LYS A 210 4.62 -18.17 -16.03
N ALA A 211 5.08 -18.09 -17.29
CA ALA A 211 5.72 -19.22 -17.96
C ALA A 211 7.05 -19.64 -17.30
N ASN A 212 7.82 -18.69 -16.77
CA ASN A 212 9.05 -18.99 -16.02
C ASN A 212 8.76 -19.64 -14.67
N ASN A 213 7.73 -19.19 -13.96
CA ASN A 213 7.30 -19.79 -12.70
C ASN A 213 6.84 -21.24 -12.89
N LEU A 214 6.10 -21.54 -13.96
CA LEU A 214 5.72 -22.93 -14.33
C LEU A 214 6.92 -23.84 -14.62
N ARG A 215 8.09 -23.25 -14.87
CA ARG A 215 9.37 -23.95 -15.12
C ARG A 215 10.30 -23.90 -13.91
N GLU A 216 9.79 -23.51 -12.73
CA GLU A 216 10.54 -23.37 -11.48
C GLU A 216 11.76 -22.43 -11.59
N ARG A 217 11.69 -21.45 -12.51
CA ARG A 217 12.72 -20.41 -12.64
C ARG A 217 12.34 -19.24 -11.75
N VAL A 218 12.71 -19.32 -10.48
CA VAL A 218 12.33 -18.34 -9.45
C VAL A 218 13.39 -17.23 -9.36
N GLY A 219 13.14 -16.07 -9.98
CA GLY A 219 14.03 -14.90 -9.86
C GLY A 219 13.88 -14.13 -8.54
N PHE A 220 12.72 -14.24 -7.90
CA PHE A 220 12.35 -13.53 -6.66
C PHE A 220 13.32 -13.74 -5.49
N LEU A 221 13.91 -14.93 -5.40
CA LEU A 221 14.70 -15.32 -4.23
C LEU A 221 15.92 -14.41 -4.04
N HIS A 222 16.59 -14.00 -5.12
CA HIS A 222 17.76 -13.14 -5.01
C HIS A 222 17.41 -11.77 -4.40
N SER A 223 16.33 -11.16 -4.89
CA SER A 223 15.82 -9.88 -4.40
C SER A 223 15.36 -9.96 -2.94
N LEU A 224 14.69 -11.06 -2.56
CA LEU A 224 14.27 -11.31 -1.17
C LEU A 224 15.46 -11.55 -0.25
N LEU A 225 16.48 -12.29 -0.68
CA LEU A 225 17.71 -12.51 0.07
C LEU A 225 18.49 -11.20 0.28
N LYS A 226 18.48 -10.29 -0.70
CA LYS A 226 19.04 -8.94 -0.56
C LYS A 226 18.31 -8.17 0.54
N LEU A 227 16.99 -8.15 0.51
CA LEU A 227 16.16 -7.47 1.50
C LEU A 227 16.27 -8.08 2.90
N ALA A 228 16.41 -9.40 3.01
CA ALA A 228 16.54 -10.10 4.29
C ALA A 228 17.79 -9.70 5.10
N GLN A 229 18.78 -9.04 4.48
CA GLN A 229 19.92 -8.43 5.19
C GLN A 229 19.47 -7.29 6.13
N TYR A 230 18.31 -6.70 5.87
CA TYR A 230 17.69 -5.71 6.74
C TYR A 230 16.65 -6.42 7.62
N PRO A 231 16.87 -6.54 8.95
CA PRO A 231 16.03 -7.35 9.82
C PRO A 231 14.54 -7.07 9.71
N ARG A 232 14.14 -5.80 9.47
CA ARG A 232 12.73 -5.43 9.33
C ARG A 232 12.05 -6.12 8.14
N PHE A 233 12.77 -6.38 7.06
CA PHE A 233 12.26 -7.03 5.85
C PHE A 233 12.40 -8.56 5.87
N ALA A 234 12.96 -9.14 6.92
CA ALA A 234 13.15 -10.59 7.00
C ALA A 234 11.83 -11.31 7.34
N ARG A 235 11.60 -12.46 6.69
CA ARG A 235 10.38 -13.27 6.86
C ARG A 235 10.13 -13.66 8.32
N ASP A 236 11.18 -14.01 9.05
CA ASP A 236 11.12 -14.43 10.46
C ASP A 236 10.66 -13.30 11.40
N LYS A 237 10.77 -12.03 10.99
CA LYS A 237 10.26 -10.87 11.74
C LYS A 237 8.80 -10.54 11.45
N ALA A 238 8.21 -11.11 10.40
CA ALA A 238 6.82 -10.85 10.04
C ALA A 238 5.81 -11.56 10.96
N GLY A 239 6.21 -12.66 11.60
CA GLY A 239 5.34 -13.44 12.50
C GLY A 239 4.50 -14.51 11.79
N PRO A 240 3.52 -15.10 12.48
CA PRO A 240 2.68 -16.17 11.92
C PRO A 240 1.66 -15.63 10.90
N ASP A 241 1.27 -16.53 10.00
CA ASP A 241 0.24 -16.31 8.99
C ASP A 241 -1.14 -16.74 9.52
N ASP A 242 -1.69 -15.92 10.42
CA ASP A 242 -2.96 -16.20 11.11
C ASP A 242 -4.13 -15.51 10.41
N LEU A 243 -5.01 -16.31 9.81
CA LEU A 243 -6.32 -15.88 9.32
C LEU A 243 -7.37 -16.19 10.38
N TYR A 244 -8.15 -15.20 10.82
CA TYR A 244 -9.24 -15.41 11.78
C TYR A 244 -10.58 -15.61 11.07
N HIS A 245 -11.52 -16.28 11.74
CA HIS A 245 -12.90 -16.39 11.28
C HIS A 245 -13.53 -14.99 11.11
N ASP A 246 -14.33 -14.83 10.05
CA ASP A 246 -15.03 -13.59 9.67
C ASP A 246 -16.00 -13.04 10.73
N THR A 247 -16.39 -13.89 11.68
CA THR A 247 -17.29 -13.58 12.81
C THR A 247 -16.54 -13.17 14.07
N TYR A 248 -15.23 -13.39 14.13
CA TYR A 248 -14.40 -12.97 15.25
C TYR A 248 -13.84 -11.58 14.96
N ASN A 249 -14.04 -10.66 15.90
CA ASN A 249 -13.45 -9.33 15.80
C ASN A 249 -12.21 -9.26 16.68
N HIS A 250 -11.25 -8.49 16.19
CA HIS A 250 -10.00 -8.21 16.87
C HIS A 250 -10.20 -7.77 18.33
N GLU A 251 -9.46 -8.39 19.24
CA GLU A 251 -9.39 -8.04 20.66
C GLU A 251 -8.04 -7.37 20.96
N GLY A 252 -8.04 -6.11 21.41
CA GLY A 252 -6.83 -5.42 21.86
C GLY A 252 -6.54 -4.09 21.17
N GLY A 253 -5.26 -3.70 21.14
CA GLY A 253 -4.79 -2.48 20.50
C GLY A 253 -4.80 -2.59 18.97
N PRO A 254 -4.65 -1.47 18.24
CA PRO A 254 -4.90 -1.43 16.80
C PRO A 254 -3.88 -2.16 15.90
N ASP A 255 -2.78 -2.67 16.48
CA ASP A 255 -1.55 -2.93 15.71
C ASP A 255 -0.98 -4.36 15.82
N ASP A 256 -1.48 -5.20 16.72
CA ASP A 256 -1.06 -6.59 16.85
C ASP A 256 -2.20 -7.50 17.33
N CYS A 257 -2.12 -8.79 16.96
CA CYS A 257 -3.10 -9.82 17.33
C CYS A 257 -2.63 -10.70 18.51
N GLN A 258 -1.82 -10.17 19.44
CA GLN A 258 -1.29 -11.00 20.54
C GLN A 258 -2.37 -11.40 21.55
N LYS A 259 -3.41 -10.57 21.72
CA LYS A 259 -4.53 -10.83 22.61
C LYS A 259 -5.69 -11.58 21.94
N CYS A 260 -5.62 -11.76 20.61
CA CYS A 260 -6.65 -12.48 19.86
C CYS A 260 -6.61 -13.97 20.16
N ARG A 261 -7.79 -14.55 20.32
CA ARG A 261 -7.96 -15.96 20.70
C ARG A 261 -7.63 -16.89 19.53
N LYS A 262 -6.63 -17.74 19.73
CA LYS A 262 -6.15 -18.67 18.69
C LYS A 262 -7.15 -19.74 18.27
N GLU A 263 -8.18 -19.99 19.08
CA GLU A 263 -9.29 -20.88 18.72
C GLU A 263 -10.12 -20.39 17.52
N TYR A 264 -10.09 -19.08 17.23
CA TYR A 264 -10.75 -18.49 16.07
C TYR A 264 -9.86 -18.40 14.83
N VAL A 265 -8.62 -18.93 14.89
CA VAL A 265 -7.76 -19.02 13.72
C VAL A 265 -8.27 -20.13 12.80
N VAL A 266 -8.52 -19.79 11.55
CA VAL A 266 -8.95 -20.70 10.50
C VAL A 266 -7.84 -21.71 10.22
N ARG A 267 -8.15 -22.99 10.39
CA ARG A 267 -7.25 -24.08 10.03
C ARG A 267 -7.15 -24.18 8.50
N ARG A 268 -5.96 -23.92 7.98
CA ARG A 268 -5.63 -24.04 6.55
C ARG A 268 -4.60 -25.14 6.34
N GLN A 269 -4.55 -25.70 5.13
CA GLN A 269 -3.51 -26.65 4.77
C GLN A 269 -2.12 -25.99 4.94
N PRO A 270 -1.14 -26.68 5.55
CA PRO A 270 0.21 -26.15 5.62
C PRO A 270 0.73 -25.81 4.22
N ARG A 271 1.35 -24.64 4.10
CA ARG A 271 2.06 -24.22 2.88
C ARG A 271 3.48 -23.86 3.32
N GLY A 272 4.45 -24.11 2.44
CA GLY A 272 5.82 -23.65 2.67
C GLY A 272 5.89 -22.13 2.81
N GLU A 273 7.08 -21.62 3.11
CA GLU A 273 7.32 -20.17 3.23
C GLU A 273 7.47 -19.47 1.87
N ASP A 274 7.25 -20.20 0.77
CA ASP A 274 7.33 -19.68 -0.58
C ASP A 274 6.26 -18.59 -0.83
N VAL A 275 6.72 -17.50 -1.43
CA VAL A 275 5.85 -16.41 -1.87
C VAL A 275 5.08 -16.86 -3.10
N VAL A 276 3.75 -16.81 -3.03
CA VAL A 276 2.88 -17.10 -4.18
C VAL A 276 2.44 -15.80 -4.84
N VAL A 277 2.48 -15.78 -6.17
CA VAL A 277 1.96 -14.66 -6.97
C VAL A 277 0.57 -14.98 -7.48
N HIS A 278 -0.37 -14.14 -7.12
CA HIS A 278 -1.77 -14.19 -7.53
C HIS A 278 -2.06 -13.11 -8.56
N TYR A 279 -2.86 -13.44 -9.56
CA TYR A 279 -3.23 -12.54 -10.64
C TYR A 279 -4.74 -12.38 -10.67
N GLY A 280 -5.23 -11.18 -10.38
CA GLY A 280 -6.66 -10.93 -10.36
C GLY A 280 -7.03 -9.48 -10.13
N THR A 281 -8.29 -9.26 -9.80
CA THR A 281 -8.84 -7.93 -9.56
C THR A 281 -8.46 -7.42 -8.18
N ILE A 282 -7.99 -6.17 -8.13
CA ILE A 282 -7.71 -5.43 -6.90
C ILE A 282 -8.81 -4.39 -6.67
N ALA A 283 -9.38 -4.35 -5.47
CA ALA A 283 -10.35 -3.34 -5.06
C ALA A 283 -9.62 -2.11 -4.48
N SER A 284 -9.85 -0.95 -5.08
CA SER A 284 -9.22 0.32 -4.71
C SER A 284 -10.24 1.33 -4.18
N GLY A 285 -9.89 2.15 -3.19
CA GLY A 285 -10.76 3.21 -2.67
C GLY A 285 -10.11 4.04 -1.58
N ASN A 286 -10.79 5.08 -1.08
CA ASN A 286 -10.26 5.94 -0.01
C ASN A 286 -10.63 5.45 1.40
N GLN A 287 -11.21 4.26 1.52
CA GLN A 287 -11.56 3.64 2.79
C GLN A 287 -10.62 2.46 3.10
N VAL A 288 -10.14 2.40 4.34
CA VAL A 288 -9.42 1.21 4.82
C VAL A 288 -10.44 0.11 5.12
N MET A 289 -10.39 -1.00 4.39
CA MET A 289 -11.23 -2.16 4.69
C MET A 289 -10.73 -2.84 5.99
N ARG A 290 -11.60 -2.84 7.02
CA ARG A 290 -11.34 -3.41 8.35
C ARG A 290 -12.47 -4.31 8.87
N ASP A 291 -13.35 -4.75 7.99
CA ASP A 291 -14.49 -5.59 8.34
C ASP A 291 -14.53 -6.80 7.41
N ALA A 292 -14.39 -7.99 7.98
CA ALA A 292 -14.35 -9.23 7.21
C ALA A 292 -15.64 -9.49 6.42
N LYS A 293 -16.80 -9.15 6.99
CA LYS A 293 -18.10 -9.39 6.35
C LYS A 293 -18.33 -8.42 5.21
N GLU A 294 -18.00 -7.14 5.40
CA GLU A 294 -18.10 -6.16 4.33
C GLU A 294 -17.06 -6.44 3.23
N ARG A 295 -15.83 -6.83 3.58
CA ARG A 295 -14.82 -7.31 2.64
C ARG A 295 -15.37 -8.44 1.76
N ASP A 296 -15.94 -9.48 2.36
CA ASP A 296 -16.42 -10.66 1.64
C ASP A 296 -17.65 -10.33 0.78
N LYS A 297 -18.54 -9.48 1.28
CA LYS A 297 -19.68 -8.94 0.53
C LYS A 297 -19.23 -8.11 -0.67
N VAL A 298 -18.28 -7.20 -0.52
CA VAL A 298 -17.74 -6.39 -1.62
C VAL A 298 -17.01 -7.28 -2.62
N SER A 299 -16.17 -8.21 -2.16
CA SER A 299 -15.47 -9.16 -3.02
C SER A 299 -16.44 -9.98 -3.88
N THR A 300 -17.48 -10.55 -3.25
CA THR A 300 -18.51 -11.34 -3.95
C THR A 300 -19.23 -10.50 -5.00
N LYS A 301 -19.63 -9.27 -4.67
CA LYS A 301 -20.29 -8.34 -5.61
C LYS A 301 -19.41 -7.96 -6.80
N LEU A 302 -18.09 -7.93 -6.61
CA LEU A 302 -17.10 -7.60 -7.64
C LEU A 302 -16.52 -8.85 -8.34
N GLY A 303 -17.17 -10.01 -8.18
CA GLY A 303 -16.79 -11.23 -8.89
C GLY A 303 -15.54 -11.94 -8.34
N GLY A 304 -15.15 -11.64 -7.10
CA GLY A 304 -14.05 -12.26 -6.36
C GLY A 304 -12.74 -11.48 -6.46
N VAL A 305 -12.66 -10.29 -5.83
CA VAL A 305 -11.40 -9.54 -5.74
C VAL A 305 -10.42 -10.25 -4.80
N LEU A 306 -9.12 -10.09 -5.04
CA LEU A 306 -8.06 -10.78 -4.30
C LEU A 306 -7.38 -9.90 -3.24
N CYS A 307 -7.52 -8.58 -3.36
CA CYS A 307 -6.83 -7.61 -2.51
C CYS A 307 -7.64 -6.31 -2.41
N PHE A 308 -7.56 -5.63 -1.26
CA PHE A 308 -7.95 -4.23 -1.09
C PHE A 308 -6.72 -3.35 -0.88
N GLU A 309 -6.70 -2.17 -1.48
CA GLU A 309 -5.68 -1.12 -1.30
C GLU A 309 -6.31 0.27 -1.54
N MET A 310 -5.53 1.35 -1.42
CA MET A 310 -6.09 2.71 -1.32
C MET A 310 -5.68 3.71 -2.41
N GLU A 311 -4.80 3.37 -3.34
CA GLU A 311 -4.20 4.37 -4.22
C GLU A 311 -4.55 4.19 -5.69
N ALA A 312 -4.58 2.94 -6.17
CA ALA A 312 -4.50 2.65 -7.59
C ALA A 312 -5.62 3.26 -8.44
N ALA A 313 -6.85 3.38 -7.90
CA ALA A 313 -7.96 4.01 -8.60
C ALA A 313 -7.67 5.45 -9.04
N GLY A 314 -6.85 6.18 -8.29
CA GLY A 314 -6.42 7.54 -8.67
C GLY A 314 -5.43 7.59 -9.85
N LEU A 315 -4.83 6.43 -10.19
CA LEU A 315 -3.76 6.34 -11.18
C LEU A 315 -4.23 5.74 -12.50
N MET A 316 -5.02 4.67 -12.48
CA MET A 316 -5.24 3.80 -13.64
C MET A 316 -5.65 4.52 -14.93
N ASN A 317 -6.38 5.63 -14.84
CA ASN A 317 -6.91 6.35 -16.00
C ASN A 317 -5.99 7.47 -16.54
N SER A 318 -5.02 7.94 -15.76
CA SER A 318 -4.13 9.07 -16.11
C SER A 318 -2.65 8.72 -16.10
N PHE A 319 -2.28 7.68 -15.37
CA PHE A 319 -0.93 7.15 -15.23
C PHE A 319 -0.95 5.66 -15.61
N PRO A 320 -0.63 5.29 -16.87
CA PRO A 320 -0.69 3.91 -17.34
C PRO A 320 0.24 3.01 -16.51
N CYS A 321 -0.32 2.23 -15.59
CA CYS A 321 0.47 1.49 -14.62
C CYS A 321 0.00 0.05 -14.39
N LEU A 322 0.91 -0.77 -13.86
CA LEU A 322 0.59 -2.04 -13.23
C LEU A 322 0.58 -1.86 -11.71
N VAL A 323 -0.36 -2.52 -11.03
CA VAL A 323 -0.47 -2.49 -9.57
C VAL A 323 0.03 -3.81 -9.00
N VAL A 324 0.93 -3.72 -8.02
CA VAL A 324 1.55 -4.87 -7.36
C VAL A 324 1.43 -4.68 -5.85
N ARG A 325 0.75 -5.62 -5.18
CA ARG A 325 0.46 -5.54 -3.75
C ARG A 325 0.99 -6.74 -3.01
N GLY A 326 1.90 -6.51 -2.08
CA GLY A 326 2.31 -7.50 -1.10
C GLY A 326 1.25 -7.57 0.00
N ILE A 327 0.86 -8.77 0.38
CA ILE A 327 -0.25 -8.96 1.32
C ILE A 327 0.24 -8.86 2.76
N CYS A 328 -0.22 -7.83 3.48
CA CYS A 328 0.21 -7.56 4.87
C CYS A 328 -0.86 -7.81 5.93
N ASP A 329 -2.12 -7.95 5.53
CA ASP A 329 -3.25 -8.28 6.40
C ASP A 329 -4.38 -8.91 5.54
N TYR A 330 -5.53 -9.21 6.15
CA TYR A 330 -6.67 -9.82 5.47
C TYR A 330 -7.85 -8.88 5.20
N SER A 331 -7.63 -7.57 5.17
CA SER A 331 -8.71 -6.59 5.01
C SER A 331 -9.84 -6.76 6.02
N ASP A 332 -9.50 -7.13 7.25
CA ASP A 332 -10.42 -7.30 8.36
C ASP A 332 -9.94 -6.49 9.57
N SER A 333 -10.54 -6.76 10.73
CA SER A 333 -10.21 -6.06 11.98
C SER A 333 -8.84 -6.47 12.53
N HIS A 334 -8.26 -7.60 12.08
CA HIS A 334 -7.01 -8.19 12.59
C HIS A 334 -5.78 -7.61 11.89
N LYS A 335 -5.66 -6.28 11.87
CA LYS A 335 -4.50 -5.62 11.28
C LYS A 335 -3.24 -5.98 12.07
N ASN A 336 -2.21 -6.43 11.36
CA ASN A 336 -0.91 -6.73 11.94
C ASN A 336 0.18 -5.98 11.18
N LYS A 337 0.82 -5.02 11.86
CA LYS A 337 1.85 -4.19 11.23
C LYS A 337 3.19 -4.91 11.02
N SER A 338 3.43 -6.06 11.67
CA SER A 338 4.70 -6.80 11.53
C SER A 338 4.93 -7.33 10.11
N TRP A 339 3.86 -7.61 9.38
CA TRP A 339 3.92 -8.12 8.01
C TRP A 339 4.21 -7.06 6.96
N GLN A 340 3.96 -5.78 7.24
CA GLN A 340 4.05 -4.72 6.23
C GLN A 340 5.43 -4.63 5.56
N PRO A 341 6.56 -4.66 6.29
CA PRO A 341 7.86 -4.57 5.62
C PRO A 341 8.15 -5.79 4.74
N TYR A 342 7.90 -7.01 5.23
CA TYR A 342 8.12 -8.23 4.43
C TYR A 342 7.25 -8.20 3.15
N ALA A 343 5.96 -7.87 3.29
CA ALA A 343 5.03 -7.74 2.17
C ALA A 343 5.47 -6.65 1.17
N ALA A 344 5.92 -5.48 1.64
CA ALA A 344 6.47 -4.45 0.78
C ALA A 344 7.70 -4.97 -0.01
N GLY A 345 8.53 -5.77 0.65
CA GLY A 345 9.67 -6.45 0.04
C GLY A 345 9.29 -7.44 -1.05
N THR A 346 8.28 -8.29 -0.82
CA THR A 346 7.81 -9.26 -1.82
C THR A 346 7.18 -8.58 -3.03
N ALA A 347 6.42 -7.49 -2.82
CA ALA A 347 5.89 -6.67 -3.90
C ALA A 347 6.99 -6.02 -4.75
N ALA A 348 8.00 -5.42 -4.10
CA ALA A 348 9.12 -4.78 -4.78
C ALA A 348 9.96 -5.79 -5.56
N ALA A 349 10.23 -6.96 -4.98
CA ALA A 349 10.92 -8.07 -5.66
C ALA A 349 10.16 -8.50 -6.93
N TYR A 350 8.83 -8.61 -6.87
CA TYR A 350 8.02 -8.90 -8.06
C TYR A 350 8.14 -7.82 -9.13
N ALA A 351 8.05 -6.55 -8.74
CA ALA A 351 8.18 -5.44 -9.67
C ALA A 351 9.55 -5.43 -10.38
N LYS A 352 10.64 -5.79 -9.67
CA LYS A 352 11.96 -5.98 -10.27
C LYS A 352 11.96 -7.07 -11.34
N GLU A 353 11.51 -8.27 -10.99
CA GLU A 353 11.48 -9.42 -11.92
C GLU A 353 10.64 -9.14 -13.17
N LEU A 354 9.52 -8.43 -13.00
CA LEU A 354 8.71 -8.00 -14.13
C LEU A 354 9.48 -7.07 -15.06
N LEU A 355 10.14 -6.04 -14.52
CA LEU A 355 10.89 -5.06 -15.32
C LEU A 355 12.10 -5.66 -16.03
N LEU A 356 12.74 -6.68 -15.45
CA LEU A 356 13.81 -7.44 -16.11
C LEU A 356 13.33 -8.14 -17.40
N LEU A 357 12.03 -8.41 -17.52
CA LEU A 357 11.42 -9.00 -18.72
C LEU A 357 10.87 -7.96 -19.70
N VAL A 358 10.79 -6.69 -19.30
CA VAL A 358 10.36 -5.59 -20.17
C VAL A 358 11.55 -5.13 -21.01
N PRO A 359 11.50 -5.19 -22.36
CA PRO A 359 12.61 -4.71 -23.17
C PRO A 359 12.76 -3.18 -23.08
N PRO A 360 13.95 -2.61 -22.83
CA PRO A 360 14.17 -1.16 -22.75
C PRO A 360 13.70 -0.37 -23.98
N ALA A 361 13.79 -0.96 -25.17
CA ALA A 361 13.32 -0.34 -26.42
C ALA A 361 11.78 -0.26 -26.56
N LYS A 362 11.02 -0.74 -25.57
CA LYS A 362 9.54 -0.77 -25.56
C LYS A 362 8.93 0.17 -24.52
N VAL A 363 9.76 0.97 -23.85
CA VAL A 363 9.37 1.89 -22.80
C VAL A 363 9.47 3.33 -23.29
#